data_AF-A0A6S7AWA2-F1
#
_entry.id   AF-A0A6S7AWA2-F1
#
_cell.length_a   1.000
_cell.length_b   1.000
_cell.length_c   1.000
_cell.angle_alpha   90.00
_cell.angle_beta   90.00
_cell.angle_gamma   90.00
#
_symmetry.space_group_name_H-M   'P 1'
#
loop_
_entity.id
_entity.type
_entity.pdbx_description
1 polymer ?
#
loop_
_entity_poly.entity_id
_entity_poly.type
_entity_poly.pdbx_seq_one_letter_code
_entity_poly.pdbx_strand_id
1 'polypeptide(L)'
;MAFDLRTHLFAMCGVDLTRINGIDEMTAFTVLSEVGPDMSRFPSAKHFASWLGLCPGTRISGGKVLNGATKRSPNRAAQALRLAAMRCATASPP
;
A
#
# COMPACT_ATOMS: atom_id res chain seq x y z
N MET A 1 15.90 -17.12 -20.13
CA MET A 1 15.87 -17.15 -18.65
C MET A 1 14.79 -16.17 -18.20
N ALA A 2 13.67 -16.64 -17.68
CA ALA A 2 12.63 -15.77 -17.14
C ALA A 2 12.99 -15.42 -15.70
N PHE A 3 12.91 -14.14 -15.34
CA PHE A 3 13.12 -13.70 -13.97
C PHE A 3 11.86 -13.99 -13.17
N ASP A 4 11.94 -14.95 -12.24
CA ASP A 4 10.82 -15.34 -11.38
C ASP A 4 10.72 -14.40 -10.17
N LEU A 5 10.02 -13.28 -10.35
CA LEU A 5 9.82 -12.27 -9.32
C LEU A 5 9.04 -12.83 -8.12
N ARG A 6 8.04 -13.67 -8.38
CA ARG A 6 7.18 -14.27 -7.36
C ARG A 6 7.99 -15.07 -6.34
N THR A 7 8.89 -15.93 -6.81
CA THR A 7 9.74 -16.74 -5.92
C THR A 7 10.67 -15.87 -5.08
N HIS A 8 11.22 -14.79 -5.64
CA HIS A 8 12.06 -13.85 -4.90
C HIS A 8 11.26 -13.07 -3.84
N LEU A 9 10.05 -12.62 -4.17
CA LEU A 9 9.17 -11.94 -3.23
C LEU A 9 8.76 -12.86 -2.08
N PHE A 10 8.47 -14.12 -2.39
CA PHE A 10 8.15 -15.13 -1.38
C PHE A 10 9.35 -15.38 -0.45
N ALA A 11 10.57 -15.47 -0.97
CA ALA A 11 11.77 -15.62 -0.17
C ALA A 11 12.04 -14.42 0.75
N MET A 12 11.75 -13.19 0.29
CA MET A 12 11.97 -11.96 1.06
C MET A 12 10.94 -11.75 2.17
N CYS A 13 9.66 -12.01 1.88
CA CYS A 13 8.56 -11.73 2.81
C CYS A 13 8.11 -12.95 3.63
N GLY A 14 8.47 -14.16 3.21
CA GLY A 14 7.93 -15.43 3.76
C GLY A 14 6.45 -15.67 3.45
N VAL A 15 5.80 -14.76 2.74
CA VAL A 15 4.37 -14.79 2.40
C VAL A 15 4.15 -14.44 0.94
N ASP A 16 3.16 -15.07 0.32
CA ASP A 16 2.81 -14.82 -1.07
C ASP A 16 1.79 -13.66 -1.17
N LEU A 17 2.29 -12.46 -1.47
CA LEU A 17 1.48 -11.24 -1.61
C LEU A 17 0.55 -11.27 -2.83
N THR A 18 0.85 -12.09 -3.85
CA THR A 18 0.03 -12.22 -5.07
C THR A 18 -1.29 -12.95 -4.82
N ARG A 19 -1.44 -13.61 -3.66
CA ARG A 19 -2.70 -14.22 -3.23
C ARG A 19 -3.79 -13.19 -2.93
N ILE A 20 -3.43 -11.93 -2.72
CA ILE A 20 -4.39 -10.86 -2.49
C ILE A 20 -4.94 -10.41 -3.84
N ASN A 21 -6.24 -10.59 -4.05
CA ASN A 21 -6.92 -10.15 -5.27
C ASN A 21 -6.65 -8.66 -5.54
N GLY A 22 -6.15 -8.37 -6.74
CA GLY A 22 -5.76 -7.01 -7.16
C GLY A 22 -4.27 -6.70 -6.97
N ILE A 23 -3.52 -7.46 -6.17
CA ILE A 23 -2.06 -7.32 -6.04
C ILE A 23 -1.36 -8.23 -7.05
N ASP A 24 -0.70 -7.59 -8.01
CA ASP A 24 0.17 -8.27 -8.97
C ASP A 24 1.62 -8.31 -8.47
N GLU A 25 2.45 -9.18 -9.03
CA GLU A 25 3.88 -9.34 -8.78
C GLU A 25 4.61 -7.98 -8.76
N MET A 26 4.38 -7.15 -9.77
CA MET A 26 5.00 -5.81 -9.86
C MET A 26 4.50 -4.85 -8.78
N THR A 27 3.24 -4.99 -8.36
CA THR A 27 2.66 -4.17 -7.30
C THR A 27 3.28 -4.55 -5.95
N ALA A 28 3.39 -5.85 -5.68
CA ALA A 28 4.03 -6.38 -4.49
C ALA A 28 5.50 -5.95 -4.42
N PHE A 29 6.24 -6.04 -5.53
CA PHE A 29 7.63 -5.58 -5.60
C PHE A 29 7.78 -4.09 -5.37
N THR A 30 6.90 -3.26 -5.96
CA THR A 30 6.93 -1.80 -5.73
C THR A 30 6.70 -1.49 -4.25
N VAL A 31 5.72 -2.12 -3.61
CA VAL A 31 5.49 -1.94 -2.17
C VAL A 31 6.71 -2.38 -1.36
N LEU A 32 7.29 -3.54 -1.69
CA LEU A 32 8.47 -4.04 -0.99
C LEU A 32 9.70 -3.14 -1.15
N SER A 33 9.89 -2.56 -2.34
CA SER A 33 11.01 -1.65 -2.61
C SER A 33 10.92 -0.32 -1.85
N GLU A 34 9.70 0.15 -1.58
CA GLU A 34 9.45 1.41 -0.89
C GLU A 34 9.40 1.24 0.64
N VAL A 35 8.83 0.13 1.10
CA VAL A 35 8.60 -0.16 2.52
C VAL A 35 9.78 -0.91 3.14
N GLY A 36 10.40 -1.80 2.36
CA GLY A 36 11.32 -2.82 2.82
C GLY A 36 10.60 -4.10 3.29
N PRO A 37 11.35 -5.20 3.46
CA PRO A 37 10.80 -6.48 3.96
C PRO A 37 10.43 -6.43 5.44
N ASP A 38 10.94 -5.46 6.19
CA ASP A 38 10.70 -5.33 7.61
C ASP A 38 9.53 -4.38 7.91
N MET A 39 8.40 -4.97 8.32
CA MET A 39 7.19 -4.25 8.73
C MET A 39 7.20 -3.84 10.21
N SER A 40 8.21 -4.24 10.99
CA SER A 40 8.32 -3.93 12.44
C SER A 40 8.43 -2.42 12.71
N ARG A 41 8.85 -1.65 11.70
CA ARG A 41 8.93 -0.18 11.73
C ARG A 41 7.57 0.49 11.96
N PHE A 42 6.47 -0.21 11.65
CA PHE A 42 5.11 0.28 11.86
C PHE A 42 4.45 -0.47 13.02
N PRO A 43 4.10 0.22 14.13
CA PRO A 43 3.45 -0.42 15.28
C PRO A 43 2.07 -1.02 14.96
N SER A 44 1.39 -0.54 13.91
CA SER A 44 0.13 -1.09 13.43
C SER A 44 -0.13 -0.73 11.97
N ALA A 45 -1.06 -1.45 11.34
CA ALA A 45 -1.54 -1.17 10.00
C ALA A 45 -2.08 0.28 9.83
N LYS A 46 -2.61 0.89 10.90
CA LYS A 46 -3.05 2.30 10.89
C LYS A 46 -1.88 3.26 10.70
N HIS A 47 -0.73 3.00 11.33
CA HIS A 47 0.47 3.81 11.16
C HIS A 47 1.02 3.69 9.74
N PHE A 48 1.00 2.48 9.20
CA PHE A 48 1.37 2.24 7.80
C PHE A 48 0.46 3.00 6.83
N ALA A 49 -0.86 2.91 6.98
CA ALA A 49 -1.81 3.63 6.14
C ALA A 49 -1.68 5.16 6.26
N SER A 50 -1.35 5.67 7.44
CA SER A 50 -1.07 7.09 7.66
C SER A 50 0.24 7.52 6.98
N TRP A 51 1.30 6.71 7.07
CA TRP A 51 2.58 6.96 6.39
C TRP A 51 2.44 6.96 4.87
N LEU A 52 1.62 6.07 4.31
CA LEU A 52 1.26 6.07 2.89
C LEU A 52 0.46 7.32 2.48
N GLY A 53 -0.09 8.06 3.43
CA GLY A 53 -1.01 9.16 3.18
C GLY A 53 -2.33 8.67 2.57
N LEU A 54 -2.80 7.48 2.95
CA LEU A 54 -4.13 6.97 2.58
C LEU A 54 -5.21 7.47 3.55
N CYS A 55 -4.83 7.75 4.79
CA CYS A 55 -5.75 8.28 5.80
C CYS A 55 -6.07 9.76 5.54
N PRO A 56 -7.33 10.19 5.74
CA PRO A 56 -7.71 11.60 5.69
C PRO A 56 -6.90 12.40 6.73
N GLY A 57 -6.39 13.57 6.34
CA GLY A 57 -5.61 14.40 7.25
C GLY A 57 -6.53 15.09 8.26
N THR A 58 -6.26 14.96 9.56
CA THR A 58 -7.00 15.70 10.60
C THR A 58 -6.28 17.03 10.89
N ARG A 59 -6.47 18.04 10.03
CA ARG A 59 -5.88 19.36 10.26
C ARG A 59 -6.79 20.19 11.17
N ILE A 60 -6.53 20.16 12.47
CA ILE A 60 -7.25 20.95 13.49
C ILE A 60 -6.32 22.05 14.00
N SER A 61 -6.80 23.30 14.02
CA SER A 61 -6.10 24.43 14.66
C SER A 61 -7.08 25.20 15.51
N GLY A 62 -6.70 25.54 16.75
CA GLY A 62 -7.53 26.32 17.67
C GLY A 62 -8.92 25.72 17.92
N GLY A 63 -9.06 24.39 17.90
CA GLY A 63 -10.34 23.70 18.09
C GLY A 63 -11.27 23.65 16.86
N LYS A 64 -10.85 24.20 15.70
CA LYS A 64 -11.60 24.14 14.44
C LYS A 64 -10.96 23.15 13.46
N VAL A 65 -11.77 22.27 12.86
CA VAL A 65 -11.35 21.39 11.76
C VAL A 65 -11.18 22.23 10.50
N LEU A 66 -9.93 22.39 10.05
CA LEU A 66 -9.59 23.24 8.92
C LEU A 66 -9.66 22.49 7.58
N ASN A 67 -9.27 21.22 7.53
CA ASN A 67 -9.37 20.37 6.34
C ASN A 67 -9.24 18.89 6.73
N GLY A 68 -10.12 18.04 6.18
CA GLY A 68 -10.14 16.59 6.33
C GLY A 68 -9.55 15.83 5.12
N ALA A 69 -9.16 16.52 4.05
CA ALA A 69 -8.73 15.88 2.82
C ALA A 69 -7.44 15.07 3.00
N THR A 70 -7.40 13.92 2.33
CA THR A 70 -6.19 13.10 2.21
C THR A 70 -5.10 13.90 1.51
N LYS A 71 -3.91 13.97 2.11
CA LYS A 71 -2.77 14.69 1.51
C LYS A 71 -2.37 14.01 0.21
N ARG A 72 -2.01 14.79 -0.82
CA ARG A 72 -1.34 14.23 -2.01
C ARG A 72 0.03 13.71 -1.58
N SER A 73 0.18 12.39 -1.51
CA SER A 73 1.46 11.74 -1.23
C SER A 73 2.15 11.34 -2.54
N PRO A 74 3.45 11.63 -2.72
CA PRO A 74 4.24 11.10 -3.84
C PRO A 74 4.60 9.61 -3.65
N ASN A 75 4.08 8.96 -2.60
CA ASN A 75 4.44 7.62 -2.20
C ASN A 75 3.96 6.60 -3.25
N ARG A 76 4.92 5.91 -3.89
CA ARG A 76 4.65 4.95 -4.97
C ARG A 76 3.91 3.72 -4.46
N ALA A 77 4.20 3.26 -3.24
CA ALA A 77 3.46 2.17 -2.61
C ALA A 77 1.98 2.54 -2.41
N ALA A 78 1.68 3.80 -2.06
CA ALA A 78 0.31 4.26 -1.93
C ALA A 78 -0.43 4.27 -3.28
N GLN A 79 0.25 4.63 -4.36
CA GLN A 79 -0.32 4.59 -5.71
C GLN A 79 -0.53 3.14 -6.18
N ALA A 80 0.45 2.26 -5.96
CA ALA A 80 0.37 0.84 -6.27
C ALA A 80 -0.83 0.18 -5.56
N LEU A 81 -1.03 0.47 -4.27
CA LEU A 81 -2.16 -0.04 -3.50
C LEU A 81 -3.51 0.52 -3.99
N ARG A 82 -3.59 1.79 -4.40
CA ARG A 82 -4.82 2.36 -5.00
C ARG A 82 -5.18 1.66 -6.31
N LEU A 83 -4.19 1.39 -7.16
CA LEU A 83 -4.40 0.66 -8.42
C LEU A 83 -4.85 -0.79 -8.16
N ALA A 84 -4.24 -1.45 -7.17
CA ALA A 84 -4.65 -2.79 -6.75
C ALA A 84 -6.11 -2.83 -6.26
N ALA A 85 -6.50 -1.86 -5.42
CA ALA A 85 -7.87 -1.73 -4.94
C ALA A 85 -8.86 -1.48 -6.09
N MET A 86 -8.50 -0.63 -7.07
CA MET A 86 -9.33 -0.37 -8.24
C MET A 86 -9.55 -1.63 -9.07
N ARG A 87 -8.48 -2.41 -9.31
CA ARG A 87 -8.55 -3.70 -10.01
C ARG A 87 -9.48 -4.69 -9.31
N CYS A 88 -9.40 -4.75 -7.98
CA CYS A 88 -10.29 -5.60 -7.18
C CYS A 88 -11.75 -5.14 -7.26
N ALA A 89 -12.01 -3.82 -7.20
CA ALA A 89 -13.36 -3.27 -7.27
C ALA A 89 -14.03 -3.53 -8.63
N THR A 90 -13.26 -3.46 -9.72
CA THR A 90 -13.78 -3.75 -11.08
C THR A 90 -13.97 -5.24 -11.37
N ALA A 91 -13.40 -6.13 -10.55
CA ALA A 91 -13.52 -7.58 -10.70
C ALA A 91 -14.79 -8.15 -10.04
N SER A 92 -15.52 -7.34 -9.27
CA SER A 92 -16.85 -7.67 -8.73
C SER A 92 -17.92 -7.35 -9.79
N PRO A 93 -18.71 -8.31 -10.29
CA PRO A 93 -19.84 -8.00 -11.15
C PRO A 93 -20.95 -7.26 -10.36
N PRO A 94 -21.79 -6.46 -11.04
CA PRO A 94 -22.92 -5.76 -10.42
C PRO A 94 -24.03 -6.69 -9.92
#